data_AF-A0A9E4H3T1-F1
#
_entry.id   AF-A0A9E4H3T1-F1
#
_cell.length_a   1.000
_cell.length_b   1.000
_cell.length_c   1.000
_cell.angle_alpha   90.00
_cell.angle_beta   90.00
_cell.angle_gamma   90.00
#
_symmetry.space_group_name_H-M   'P 1'
#
loop_
_entity.id
_entity.type
_entity.pdbx_description
1 polymer ?
#
loop_
_entity_poly.entity_id
_entity_poly.type
_entity_poly.pdbx_seq_one_letter_code
_entity_poly.pdbx_strand_id
1 'polypeptide(L)'
;MVMLDLNELGHGANPGISAAKGAELAEAAAVCMEEQGHIQGIEMAVRGLIQQNHRLDWTPVTRQAHRTWDDNDEATEDGAACIAALIANHDIGQTVIIRARKSTPQQPTGFDYWLGDNDTDTVSDAERAATRSLSSLLAEENLIARMRLEVSGIRNGDDSVVAARVRRKVRQIGRSNALGLPAYVVVVEFGRPIAEVREA
;
A
#
# COMPACT_ATOMS: atom_id res chain seq x y z
N MET A 1 -13.16 9.51 -13.61
CA MET A 1 -12.97 9.54 -12.14
C MET A 1 -13.51 8.22 -11.60
N VAL A 2 -12.64 7.41 -11.03
CA VAL A 2 -12.92 6.05 -10.55
C VAL A 2 -13.18 6.11 -9.04
N MET A 3 -14.04 5.26 -8.52
CA MET A 3 -14.28 5.15 -7.08
C MET A 3 -13.28 4.15 -6.49
N LEU A 4 -12.63 4.51 -5.39
CA LEU A 4 -11.89 3.57 -4.55
C LEU A 4 -12.71 3.32 -3.29
N ASP A 5 -13.32 2.14 -3.21
CA ASP A 5 -13.98 1.67 -1.99
C ASP A 5 -12.92 1.12 -1.04
N LEU A 6 -12.71 1.78 0.09
CA LEU A 6 -11.73 1.37 1.10
C LEU A 6 -12.03 -0.05 1.62
N ASN A 7 -13.30 -0.44 1.66
CA ASN A 7 -13.72 -1.74 2.15
C ASN A 7 -13.37 -2.89 1.19
N GLU A 8 -12.99 -2.60 -0.06
CA GLU A 8 -12.72 -3.61 -1.08
C GLU A 8 -11.65 -4.63 -0.64
N LEU A 9 -10.62 -4.18 0.09
CA LEU A 9 -9.60 -5.08 0.65
C LEU A 9 -10.18 -6.09 1.64
N GLY A 10 -11.27 -5.73 2.33
CA GLY A 10 -12.00 -6.60 3.26
C GLY A 10 -12.72 -7.77 2.57
N HIS A 11 -12.85 -7.76 1.24
CA HIS A 11 -13.46 -8.86 0.50
C HIS A 11 -12.52 -10.06 0.28
N GLY A 12 -11.22 -9.91 0.59
CA GLY A 12 -10.25 -11.01 0.54
C GLY A 12 -9.73 -11.36 -0.85
N ALA A 13 -9.80 -10.43 -1.81
CA ALA A 13 -9.28 -10.63 -3.17
C ALA A 13 -7.75 -10.49 -3.28
N ASN A 14 -7.07 -9.92 -2.27
CA ASN A 14 -5.61 -9.75 -2.26
C ASN A 14 -4.95 -10.95 -1.56
N PRO A 15 -4.15 -11.78 -2.24
CA PRO A 15 -3.59 -13.00 -1.63
C PRO A 15 -2.74 -12.76 -0.37
N GLY A 16 -2.02 -11.63 -0.33
CA GLY A 16 -1.17 -11.24 0.80
C GLY A 16 -1.89 -10.49 1.91
N ILE A 17 -3.20 -10.25 1.80
CA ILE A 17 -4.02 -9.53 2.78
C ILE A 17 -5.31 -10.33 3.00
N SER A 18 -5.41 -10.98 4.16
CA SER A 18 -6.65 -11.66 4.55
C SER A 18 -7.82 -10.67 4.62
N ALA A 19 -9.04 -11.14 4.38
CA ALA A 19 -10.26 -10.33 4.50
C ALA A 19 -10.34 -9.56 5.83
N ALA A 20 -9.98 -10.21 6.95
CA ALA A 20 -9.95 -9.58 8.25
C ALA A 20 -8.93 -8.43 8.34
N LYS A 21 -7.70 -8.64 7.84
CA LYS A 21 -6.70 -7.56 7.83
C LYS A 21 -7.08 -6.45 6.85
N GLY A 22 -7.67 -6.79 5.71
CA GLY A 22 -8.18 -5.81 4.75
C GLY A 22 -9.25 -4.90 5.36
N ALA A 23 -10.19 -5.46 6.11
CA ALA A 23 -11.21 -4.70 6.83
C ALA A 23 -10.62 -3.81 7.93
N GLU A 24 -9.61 -4.30 8.66
CA GLU A 24 -8.87 -3.53 9.67
C GLU A 24 -8.15 -2.31 9.04
N LEU A 25 -7.41 -2.52 7.94
CA LEU A 25 -6.74 -1.45 7.20
C LEU A 25 -7.75 -0.41 6.65
N ALA A 26 -8.91 -0.87 6.17
CA ALA A 26 -9.99 -0.01 5.69
C ALA A 26 -10.56 0.88 6.80
N GLU A 27 -10.79 0.32 8.00
CA GLU A 27 -11.25 1.08 9.17
C GLU A 27 -10.23 2.15 9.57
N ALA A 28 -8.93 1.83 9.58
CA ALA A 28 -7.86 2.78 9.86
C ALA A 28 -7.85 3.95 8.87
N ALA A 29 -7.98 3.67 7.57
CA ALA A 29 -8.02 4.69 6.53
C ALA A 29 -9.26 5.59 6.65
N ALA A 30 -10.43 5.00 6.93
CA ALA A 30 -11.67 5.72 7.16
C ALA A 30 -11.57 6.66 8.37
N VAL A 31 -11.03 6.18 9.50
CA VAL A 31 -10.78 6.99 10.71
C VAL A 31 -9.86 8.16 10.38
N CYS A 32 -8.75 7.93 9.66
CA CYS A 32 -7.84 9.00 9.28
C CYS A 32 -8.52 10.06 8.43
N MET A 33 -9.36 9.69 7.45
CA MET A 33 -10.10 10.64 6.61
C MET A 33 -11.11 11.45 7.42
N GLU A 34 -11.93 10.80 8.25
CA GLU A 34 -12.95 11.50 9.05
C GLU A 34 -12.33 12.44 10.09
N GLU A 35 -11.23 12.05 10.73
CA GLU A 35 -10.55 12.90 11.71
C GLU A 35 -9.83 14.11 11.10
N GLN A 36 -9.52 14.06 9.80
CA GLN A 36 -9.10 15.25 9.05
C GLN A 36 -10.28 16.11 8.56
N GLY A 37 -11.52 15.74 8.92
CA GLY A 37 -12.74 16.47 8.59
C GLY A 37 -13.25 16.20 7.18
N HIS A 38 -12.77 15.14 6.53
CA HIS A 38 -13.29 14.71 5.23
C HIS A 38 -14.57 13.90 5.37
N ILE A 39 -15.37 13.93 4.32
CA ILE A 39 -16.62 13.17 4.20
C ILE A 39 -16.50 12.19 3.03
N GLN A 40 -17.31 11.13 3.04
CA GLN A 40 -17.37 10.17 1.94
C GLN A 40 -17.57 10.87 0.59
N GLY A 41 -16.92 10.31 -0.43
CA GLY A 41 -16.88 10.87 -1.78
C GLY A 41 -15.85 11.98 -1.97
N ILE A 42 -15.02 12.29 -0.95
CA ILE A 42 -13.89 13.22 -1.10
C ILE A 42 -12.96 12.74 -2.21
N GLU A 43 -12.46 13.69 -2.98
CA GLU A 43 -11.52 13.41 -4.05
C GLU A 43 -10.11 13.30 -3.50
N MET A 44 -9.43 12.21 -3.84
CA MET A 44 -8.00 12.01 -3.62
C MET A 44 -7.25 12.11 -4.95
N ALA A 45 -6.19 12.91 -4.98
CA ALA A 45 -5.30 13.02 -6.13
C ALA A 45 -4.14 12.03 -6.01
N VAL A 46 -4.08 11.06 -6.92
CA VAL A 46 -2.91 10.19 -7.14
C VAL A 46 -1.98 10.89 -8.13
N ARG A 47 -0.73 11.11 -7.73
CA ARG A 47 0.24 11.88 -8.52
C ARG A 47 1.61 11.23 -8.57
N GLY A 48 2.38 11.54 -9.62
CA GLY A 48 3.74 11.05 -9.79
C GLY A 48 3.93 10.25 -11.06
N LEU A 49 4.36 9.00 -10.89
CA LEU A 49 4.44 8.04 -11.98
C LEU A 49 3.06 7.82 -12.63
N ILE A 50 2.02 7.84 -11.79
CA ILE A 50 0.62 7.76 -12.19
C ILE A 50 -0.03 9.10 -11.86
N GLN A 51 -0.95 9.54 -12.73
CA GLN A 51 -1.76 10.73 -12.51
C GLN A 51 -3.23 10.38 -12.68
N GLN A 52 -3.94 10.27 -11.57
CA GLN A 52 -5.36 9.91 -11.56
C GLN A 52 -6.05 10.48 -10.31
N ASN A 53 -7.35 10.80 -10.43
CA ASN A 53 -8.15 11.22 -9.28
C ASN A 53 -9.21 10.17 -8.98
N HIS A 54 -9.36 9.87 -7.69
CA HIS A 54 -10.34 8.91 -7.19
C HIS A 54 -11.28 9.58 -6.20
N ARG A 55 -12.54 9.16 -6.22
CA ARG A 55 -13.43 9.42 -5.09
C ARG A 55 -13.30 8.28 -4.10
N LEU A 56 -13.09 8.62 -2.85
CA LEU A 56 -12.98 7.64 -1.79
C LEU A 56 -14.34 7.34 -1.18
N ASP A 57 -14.65 6.06 -1.01
CA ASP A 57 -15.84 5.59 -0.32
C ASP A 57 -15.46 4.67 0.84
N TRP A 58 -16.18 4.76 1.95
CA TRP A 58 -15.88 3.95 3.14
C TRP A 58 -17.12 3.77 4.03
N THR A 59 -17.11 2.75 4.87
CA THR A 59 -18.18 2.56 5.86
C THR A 59 -18.12 3.69 6.91
N PRO A 60 -19.25 4.35 7.28
CA PRO A 60 -19.24 5.42 8.27
C PRO A 60 -18.52 5.02 9.56
N VAL A 61 -17.60 5.87 10.03
CA VAL A 61 -16.77 5.56 11.20
C VAL A 61 -17.63 5.63 12.47
N THR A 62 -17.52 4.59 13.30
CA THR A 62 -18.23 4.54 14.57
C THR A 62 -17.39 5.14 15.70
N ARG A 63 -18.02 5.50 16.82
CA ARG A 63 -17.28 5.86 18.04
C ARG A 63 -16.40 4.73 18.58
N GLN A 64 -16.72 3.48 18.27
CA GLN A 64 -15.87 2.35 18.64
C GLN A 64 -14.60 2.35 17.78
N ALA A 65 -14.73 2.53 16.47
CA ALA A 65 -13.59 2.63 15.55
C ALA A 65 -12.63 3.75 15.96
N HIS A 66 -13.13 4.95 16.30
CA HIS A 66 -12.27 6.02 16.84
C HIS A 66 -11.48 5.61 18.09
N ARG A 67 -12.08 4.82 18.99
CA ARG A 67 -11.38 4.33 20.19
C ARG A 67 -10.38 3.22 19.86
N THR A 68 -10.67 2.39 18.85
CA THR A 68 -9.76 1.35 18.37
C THR A 68 -8.50 1.98 17.77
N TRP A 69 -8.66 3.06 17.01
CA TRP A 69 -7.61 3.71 16.23
C TRP A 69 -7.11 5.03 16.85
N ASP A 70 -7.18 5.16 18.18
CA ASP A 70 -6.74 6.36 18.92
C ASP A 70 -5.20 6.52 18.90
N ASP A 71 -4.46 5.45 18.58
CA ASP A 71 -3.06 5.57 18.19
C ASP A 71 -2.96 6.11 16.76
N ASN A 72 -2.73 7.42 16.67
CA ASN A 72 -2.66 8.11 15.40
C ASN A 72 -1.53 7.64 14.48
N ASP A 73 -0.41 7.18 15.02
CA ASP A 73 0.70 6.72 14.19
C ASP A 73 0.36 5.35 13.57
N GLU A 74 -0.20 4.44 14.35
CA GLU A 74 -0.68 3.14 13.87
C GLU A 74 -1.81 3.31 12.84
N ALA A 75 -2.82 4.12 13.14
CA ALA A 75 -3.93 4.41 12.23
C ALA A 75 -3.44 5.00 10.90
N THR A 76 -2.44 5.88 10.95
CA THR A 76 -1.89 6.54 9.76
C THR A 76 -1.12 5.58 8.87
N GLU A 77 -0.28 4.71 9.45
CA GLU A 77 0.50 3.74 8.65
C GLU A 77 -0.39 2.63 8.07
N ASP A 78 -1.33 2.10 8.86
CA ASP A 78 -2.27 1.07 8.40
C ASP A 78 -3.29 1.64 7.40
N GLY A 79 -3.80 2.85 7.64
CA GLY A 79 -4.66 3.52 6.68
C GLY A 79 -3.95 3.80 5.35
N ALA A 80 -2.66 4.15 5.39
CA ALA A 80 -1.87 4.35 4.18
C ALA A 80 -1.65 3.02 3.44
N ALA A 81 -1.46 1.91 4.16
CA ALA A 81 -1.37 0.57 3.58
C ALA A 81 -2.66 0.16 2.85
N CYS A 82 -3.83 0.51 3.38
CA CYS A 82 -5.11 0.31 2.66
C CYS A 82 -5.09 1.01 1.30
N ILE A 83 -4.89 2.33 1.29
CA ILE A 83 -4.96 3.14 0.08
C ILE A 83 -3.87 2.75 -0.92
N ALA A 84 -2.66 2.45 -0.44
CA ALA A 84 -1.56 2.01 -1.31
C ALA A 84 -1.82 0.65 -1.97
N ALA A 85 -2.41 -0.31 -1.26
CA ALA A 85 -2.79 -1.59 -1.84
C ALA A 85 -3.92 -1.43 -2.88
N LEU A 86 -4.88 -0.53 -2.65
CA LEU A 86 -5.92 -0.22 -3.63
C LEU A 86 -5.35 0.46 -4.89
N ILE A 87 -4.43 1.43 -4.73
CA ILE A 87 -3.72 2.03 -5.87
C ILE A 87 -2.92 0.97 -6.64
N ALA A 88 -2.29 0.01 -5.94
CA ALA A 88 -1.61 -1.09 -6.59
C ALA A 88 -2.57 -1.91 -7.46
N ASN A 89 -3.73 -2.29 -6.92
CA ASN A 89 -4.73 -3.08 -7.64
C ASN A 89 -5.27 -2.33 -8.87
N HIS A 90 -5.66 -1.06 -8.69
CA HIS A 90 -6.44 -0.30 -9.67
C HIS A 90 -5.59 0.44 -10.70
N ASP A 91 -4.43 0.97 -10.28
CA ASP A 91 -3.63 1.86 -11.12
C ASP A 91 -2.31 1.23 -11.59
N ILE A 92 -1.68 0.41 -10.75
CA ILE A 92 -0.44 -0.32 -11.12
C ILE A 92 -0.79 -1.64 -11.84
N GLY A 93 -1.98 -2.20 -11.55
CA GLY A 93 -2.44 -3.47 -12.11
C GLY A 93 -1.76 -4.68 -11.45
N GLN A 94 -1.43 -4.58 -10.16
CA GLN A 94 -0.72 -5.61 -9.39
C GLN A 94 -1.29 -5.72 -7.98
N THR A 95 -1.33 -6.93 -7.43
CA THR A 95 -1.95 -7.17 -6.11
C THR A 95 -0.90 -7.43 -5.04
N VAL A 96 -1.23 -7.17 -3.77
CA VAL A 96 -0.37 -7.58 -2.66
C VAL A 96 -0.42 -9.09 -2.53
N ILE A 97 0.72 -9.76 -2.74
CA ILE A 97 0.82 -11.22 -2.64
C ILE A 97 1.45 -11.67 -1.33
N ILE A 98 2.36 -10.87 -0.75
CA ILE A 98 3.04 -11.18 0.52
C ILE A 98 3.38 -9.90 1.25
N ARG A 99 3.15 -9.88 2.57
CA ARG A 99 3.77 -8.89 3.47
C ARG A 99 5.25 -9.23 3.69
N ALA A 100 6.13 -8.30 3.39
CA ALA A 100 7.57 -8.47 3.56
C ALA A 100 7.93 -8.65 5.04
N ARG A 101 8.96 -9.46 5.31
CA ARG A 101 9.49 -9.58 6.68
C ARG A 101 10.06 -8.24 7.11
N LYS A 102 9.89 -7.89 8.38
CA LYS A 102 10.51 -6.70 8.95
C LYS A 102 12.02 -6.77 8.76
N SER A 103 12.60 -5.65 8.36
CA SER A 103 14.05 -5.53 8.22
C SER A 103 14.74 -5.83 9.54
N THR A 104 15.73 -6.72 9.49
CA THR A 104 16.63 -6.99 10.61
C THR A 104 18.03 -6.44 10.26
N PRO A 105 18.91 -6.21 11.26
CA PRO A 105 20.29 -5.84 10.97
C PRO A 105 21.01 -6.83 10.04
N GLN A 106 20.58 -8.10 10.04
CA GLN A 106 21.12 -9.17 9.21
C GLN A 106 20.45 -9.27 7.84
N GLN A 107 19.21 -8.78 7.69
CA GLN A 107 18.44 -8.83 6.46
C GLN A 107 17.58 -7.56 6.30
N PRO A 108 18.15 -6.48 5.73
CA PRO A 108 17.39 -5.29 5.41
C PRO A 108 16.49 -5.57 4.21
N THR A 109 15.19 -5.79 4.46
CA THR A 109 14.17 -5.90 3.42
C THR A 109 13.83 -4.52 2.85
N GLY A 110 13.71 -3.48 3.68
CA GLY A 110 13.55 -2.09 3.29
C GLY A 110 12.27 -1.73 2.54
N PHE A 111 11.30 -2.66 2.44
CA PHE A 111 9.97 -2.51 1.84
C PHE A 111 8.92 -3.28 2.66
N ASP A 112 7.63 -2.97 2.45
CA ASP A 112 6.51 -3.50 3.22
C ASP A 112 5.81 -4.69 2.56
N TYR A 113 5.68 -4.68 1.23
CA TYR A 113 4.92 -5.69 0.49
C TYR A 113 5.63 -6.13 -0.79
N TRP A 114 5.42 -7.40 -1.15
CA TRP A 114 5.62 -7.89 -2.50
C TRP A 114 4.32 -7.74 -3.27
N LEU A 115 4.40 -7.21 -4.49
CA LEU A 115 3.28 -7.21 -5.42
C LEU A 115 3.51 -8.21 -6.54
N GLY A 116 2.42 -8.74 -7.06
CA GLY A 116 2.43 -9.75 -8.10
C GLY A 116 1.05 -10.17 -8.58
N ASP A 117 1.07 -11.20 -9.40
CA ASP A 117 -0.10 -11.83 -10.01
C ASP A 117 0.18 -13.33 -10.24
N ASN A 118 -0.77 -14.02 -10.87
CA ASN A 118 -0.65 -15.42 -11.26
C ASN A 118 -0.36 -15.59 -12.76
N ASP A 119 0.01 -14.51 -13.47
CA ASP A 119 0.38 -14.59 -14.88
C ASP A 119 1.78 -15.23 -14.98
N THR A 120 1.84 -16.38 -15.65
CA THR A 120 3.07 -17.16 -15.81
C THR A 120 3.60 -17.12 -17.25
N ASP A 121 2.93 -16.42 -18.17
CA ASP A 121 3.29 -16.41 -19.59
C ASP A 121 4.58 -15.62 -19.82
N THR A 122 4.76 -14.52 -19.08
CA THR A 122 5.94 -13.66 -19.16
C THR A 122 6.55 -13.45 -17.77
N VAL A 123 7.48 -14.35 -17.43
CA VAL A 123 8.25 -14.26 -16.18
C VAL A 123 9.74 -14.13 -16.53
N SER A 124 10.39 -13.12 -15.97
CA SER A 124 11.83 -12.88 -16.05
C SER A 124 12.60 -13.76 -15.05
N ASP A 125 13.92 -13.83 -15.19
CA ASP A 125 14.75 -14.62 -14.28
C ASP A 125 14.81 -14.04 -12.86
N ALA A 126 14.72 -12.71 -12.74
CA ALA A 126 14.63 -12.01 -11.47
C ALA A 126 13.34 -12.38 -10.72
N GLU A 127 12.19 -12.35 -11.40
CA GLU A 127 10.90 -12.74 -10.85
C GLU A 127 10.91 -14.22 -10.45
N ARG A 128 11.43 -15.12 -11.30
CA ARG A 128 11.61 -16.54 -10.95
C ARG A 128 12.49 -16.74 -9.71
N ALA A 129 13.56 -15.96 -9.56
CA ALA A 129 14.45 -16.06 -8.41
C ALA A 129 13.77 -15.56 -7.13
N ALA A 130 13.04 -14.45 -7.20
CA ALA A 130 12.28 -13.91 -6.07
C ALA A 130 11.18 -14.87 -5.64
N THR A 131 10.35 -15.34 -6.56
CA THR A 131 9.29 -16.32 -6.28
C THR A 131 9.85 -17.61 -5.67
N ARG A 132 11.00 -18.12 -6.16
CA ARG A 132 11.67 -19.29 -5.56
C ARG A 132 12.09 -19.06 -4.11
N SER A 133 12.51 -17.86 -3.75
CA SER A 133 12.86 -17.51 -2.36
C SER A 133 11.63 -17.43 -1.43
N LEU A 134 10.43 -17.29 -2.02
CA LEU A 134 9.15 -17.16 -1.34
C LEU A 134 8.26 -18.41 -1.50
N SER A 135 8.79 -19.49 -2.09
CA SER A 135 7.99 -20.62 -2.57
C SER A 135 7.16 -21.29 -1.49
N SER A 136 7.63 -21.34 -0.25
CA SER A 136 6.86 -21.88 0.88
C SER A 136 5.56 -21.13 1.17
N LEU A 137 5.41 -19.90 0.67
CA LEU A 137 4.25 -19.03 0.86
C LEU A 137 3.40 -18.89 -0.42
N LEU A 138 3.98 -19.11 -1.61
CA LEU A 138 3.32 -18.85 -2.90
C LEU A 138 2.86 -20.11 -3.65
N ALA A 139 3.23 -21.31 -3.19
CA ALA A 139 3.11 -22.55 -3.97
C ALA A 139 1.67 -22.94 -4.35
N GLU A 140 0.67 -22.62 -3.53
CA GLU A 140 -0.70 -23.09 -3.75
C GLU A 140 -1.47 -22.25 -4.78
N GLU A 141 -1.07 -21.00 -4.99
CA GLU A 141 -1.82 -20.03 -5.81
C GLU A 141 -1.13 -19.70 -7.15
N ASN A 142 0.02 -20.32 -7.46
CA ASN A 142 0.85 -20.04 -8.64
C ASN A 142 1.22 -18.55 -8.80
N LEU A 143 1.39 -17.85 -7.69
CA LEU A 143 1.71 -16.42 -7.68
C LEU A 143 3.18 -16.17 -8.01
N ILE A 144 3.43 -15.08 -8.72
CA ILE A 144 4.73 -14.59 -9.14
C ILE A 144 5.00 -13.25 -8.48
N ALA A 145 6.12 -13.14 -7.74
CA ALA A 145 6.57 -11.87 -7.21
C ALA A 145 7.18 -11.01 -8.32
N ARG A 146 6.55 -9.87 -8.61
CA ARG A 146 6.94 -8.97 -9.72
C ARG A 146 7.63 -7.71 -9.26
N MET A 147 7.24 -7.18 -8.11
CA MET A 147 7.74 -5.90 -7.63
C MET A 147 7.65 -5.79 -6.11
N ARG A 148 8.23 -4.71 -5.60
CA ARG A 148 8.23 -4.34 -4.19
C ARG A 148 7.43 -3.07 -3.99
N LEU A 149 6.76 -2.96 -2.85
CA LEU A 149 6.03 -1.78 -2.43
C LEU A 149 6.47 -1.38 -1.02
N GLU A 150 6.91 -0.13 -0.89
CA GLU A 150 7.11 0.55 0.39
C GLU A 150 6.01 1.59 0.56
N VAL A 151 5.37 1.60 1.71
CA VAL A 151 4.24 2.48 2.03
C VAL A 151 4.64 3.48 3.10
N SER A 152 3.98 4.64 3.11
CA SER A 152 4.02 5.52 4.26
C SER A 152 2.81 6.42 4.35
N GLY A 153 2.32 6.64 5.57
CA GLY A 153 1.29 7.63 5.85
C GLY A 153 1.84 8.98 6.33
N ILE A 154 1.07 10.03 6.08
CA ILE A 154 1.20 11.36 6.66
C ILE A 154 -0.21 11.80 7.07
N ARG A 155 -0.40 12.06 8.38
CA ARG A 155 -1.72 12.42 8.89
C ARG A 155 -2.19 13.80 8.40
N ASN A 156 -1.31 14.79 8.50
CA ASN A 156 -1.57 16.16 8.09
C ASN A 156 -0.23 16.82 7.74
N GLY A 157 0.02 17.04 6.45
CA GLY A 157 1.28 17.63 6.01
C GLY A 157 1.16 18.40 4.70
N ASP A 158 2.09 19.34 4.49
CA ASP A 158 2.19 20.09 3.25
C ASP A 158 2.98 19.32 2.16
N ASP A 159 3.09 19.88 0.96
CA ASP A 159 3.78 19.24 -0.16
C ASP A 159 5.28 19.05 0.10
N SER A 160 5.88 19.89 0.95
CA SER A 160 7.28 19.73 1.33
C SER A 160 7.48 18.49 2.20
N VAL A 161 6.54 18.22 3.12
CA VAL A 161 6.53 17.01 3.97
C VAL A 161 6.33 15.76 3.12
N VAL A 162 5.38 15.77 2.19
CA VAL A 162 5.15 14.66 1.25
C VAL A 162 6.42 14.39 0.44
N ALA A 163 6.99 15.42 -0.20
CA ALA A 163 8.18 15.26 -1.02
C ALA A 163 9.40 14.78 -0.20
N ALA A 164 9.55 15.25 1.04
CA ALA A 164 10.60 14.78 1.94
C ALA A 164 10.41 13.30 2.33
N ARG A 165 9.16 12.88 2.59
CA ARG A 165 8.81 11.48 2.90
C ARG A 165 9.10 10.57 1.70
N VAL A 166 8.65 10.94 0.50
CA VAL A 166 8.91 10.20 -0.75
C VAL A 166 10.41 10.01 -0.96
N ARG A 167 11.20 11.09 -0.91
CA ARG A 167 12.66 11.02 -1.08
C ARG A 167 13.33 10.10 -0.06
N ARG A 168 12.85 10.10 1.19
CA ARG A 168 13.38 9.22 2.24
C ARG A 168 13.04 7.75 1.96
N LYS A 169 11.81 7.46 1.59
CA LYS A 169 11.31 6.10 1.32
C LYS A 169 11.95 5.50 0.06
N VAL A 170 12.11 6.29 -1.01
CA VAL A 170 12.88 5.90 -2.21
C VAL A 170 14.31 5.50 -1.86
N ARG A 171 15.01 6.30 -1.04
CA ARG A 171 16.36 5.95 -0.57
C ARG A 171 16.40 4.70 0.31
N GLN A 172 15.34 4.42 1.06
CA GLN A 172 15.24 3.26 1.93
C GLN A 172 15.11 1.97 1.10
N ILE A 173 14.12 1.93 0.19
CA ILE A 173 13.88 0.76 -0.65
C ILE A 173 14.99 0.55 -1.68
N GLY A 174 15.62 1.61 -2.20
CA GLY A 174 16.74 1.50 -3.14
C GLY A 174 18.03 0.90 -2.55
N ARG A 175 18.18 0.92 -1.21
CA ARG A 175 19.28 0.19 -0.53
C ARG A 175 19.03 -1.31 -0.45
N SER A 176 17.77 -1.72 -0.56
CA SER A 176 17.39 -3.11 -0.73
C SER A 176 17.46 -3.45 -2.21
N ASN A 177 18.26 -4.44 -2.57
CA ASN A 177 18.28 -4.96 -3.93
C ASN A 177 17.73 -6.39 -3.91
N ALA A 178 16.42 -6.51 -3.70
CA ALA A 178 15.76 -7.80 -3.77
C ALA A 178 15.74 -8.29 -5.22
N LEU A 179 16.86 -8.91 -5.62
CA LEU A 179 17.05 -9.61 -6.89
C LEU A 179 16.78 -8.75 -8.15
N GLY A 180 16.89 -7.43 -8.06
CA GLY A 180 16.70 -6.51 -9.19
C GLY A 180 15.25 -6.26 -9.59
N LEU A 181 14.27 -6.61 -8.75
CA LEU A 181 12.86 -6.33 -9.04
C LEU A 181 12.51 -4.84 -8.87
N PRO A 182 11.60 -4.29 -9.71
CA PRO A 182 11.08 -2.93 -9.56
C PRO A 182 10.58 -2.64 -8.15
N ALA A 183 10.66 -1.37 -7.77
CA ALA A 183 10.27 -0.89 -6.45
C ALA A 183 9.40 0.35 -6.58
N TYR A 184 8.25 0.32 -5.91
CA TYR A 184 7.34 1.44 -5.82
C TYR A 184 7.30 1.96 -4.38
N VAL A 185 7.17 3.28 -4.28
CA VAL A 185 6.91 3.99 -3.04
C VAL A 185 5.57 4.69 -3.18
N VAL A 186 4.66 4.42 -2.25
CA VAL A 186 3.38 5.14 -2.15
C VAL A 186 3.35 5.88 -0.82
N VAL A 187 3.23 7.20 -0.89
CA VAL A 187 3.05 8.06 0.29
C VAL A 187 1.65 8.64 0.27
N VAL A 188 0.86 8.35 1.30
CA VAL A 188 -0.52 8.82 1.43
C VAL A 188 -0.57 9.96 2.44
N GLU A 189 -1.21 11.06 2.08
CA GLU A 189 -1.45 12.22 2.93
C GLU A 189 -2.95 12.38 3.15
N PHE A 190 -3.38 12.39 4.42
CA PHE A 190 -4.79 12.33 4.79
C PHE A 190 -5.44 13.71 4.92
N GLY A 191 -4.71 14.75 5.33
CA GLY A 191 -5.25 16.10 5.57
C GLY A 191 -5.56 16.86 4.28
N ARG A 192 -4.83 16.55 3.21
CA ARG A 192 -5.12 16.93 1.83
C ARG A 192 -5.04 15.63 1.03
N PRO A 193 -6.18 14.97 0.78
CA PRO A 193 -6.21 13.61 0.22
C PRO A 193 -5.37 13.49 -1.05
N ILE A 194 -4.16 12.99 -0.89
CA ILE A 194 -3.15 12.85 -1.94
C ILE A 194 -2.44 11.52 -1.73
N ALA A 195 -2.19 10.81 -2.81
CA ALA A 195 -1.25 9.70 -2.83
C ALA A 195 -0.12 10.00 -3.83
N GLU A 196 1.11 10.03 -3.37
CA GLU A 196 2.28 10.23 -4.22
C GLU A 196 2.97 8.90 -4.53
N VAL A 197 2.97 8.53 -5.80
CA VAL A 197 3.54 7.27 -6.31
C VAL A 197 4.85 7.56 -7.02
N ARG A 198 5.92 6.83 -6.66
CA ARG A 198 7.23 6.90 -7.33
C ARG A 198 7.82 5.52 -7.51
N GLU A 199 8.53 5.34 -8.63
CA GLU A 199 9.49 4.27 -8.81
C GLU A 199 10.80 4.64 -8.09
N ALA A 200 11.52 3.64 -7.56
CA ALA A 200 12.71 3.81 -6.74
C ALA A 200 13.95 3.11 -7.29
#